data_AF-Q14MH3-F1
#
_entry.id   AF-Q14MH3-F1
#
_cell.length_a   1.000
_cell.length_b   1.000
_cell.length_c   1.000
_cell.angle_alpha   90.00
_cell.angle_beta   90.00
_cell.angle_gamma   90.00
#
_symmetry.space_group_name_H-M   'P 1'
#
loop_
_entity.id
_entity.type
_entity.pdbx_description
1 polymer ?
#
loop_
_entity_poly.entity_id
_entity_poly.type
_entity_poly.pdbx_seq_one_letter_code
_entity_poly.pdbx_strand_id
1 'polypeptide(L)'
;MKQVVIKERKAIDATKSLVGVVDITKKYKNKIALNNVNLVINPGDRIGVIGANGSGKSTLSEIICGIRQPTTGKVYRQENLTIGLQFQE
;
A
#
# COMPACT_ATOMS: atom_id res chain seq x y z
N MET A 1 20.10 16.36 30.43
CA MET A 1 18.71 16.38 29.93
C MET A 1 18.75 16.40 28.40
N LYS A 2 18.22 15.39 27.70
CA LYS A 2 18.16 15.41 26.22
C LYS A 2 16.91 16.18 25.80
N GLN A 3 17.11 17.25 25.04
CA GLN A 3 16.03 18.04 24.46
C GLN A 3 15.30 17.18 23.43
N VAL A 4 14.03 16.86 23.68
CA VAL A 4 13.16 16.21 22.68
C VAL A 4 12.74 17.28 21.70
N VAL A 5 13.34 17.31 20.52
CA VAL A 5 12.91 18.18 19.43
C VAL A 5 11.71 17.52 18.75
N ILE A 6 10.51 18.00 19.06
CA ILE A 6 9.30 17.64 18.31
C ILE A 6 9.36 18.42 16.99
N LYS A 7 9.80 17.76 15.91
CA LYS A 7 9.69 18.32 14.57
C LYS A 7 8.24 18.21 14.12
N GLU A 8 7.63 19.34 13.75
CA GLU A 8 6.33 19.31 13.07
C GLU A 8 6.42 18.42 11.83
N ARG A 9 5.57 17.39 11.75
CA ARG A 9 5.42 16.62 10.51
C ARG A 9 4.64 17.47 9.53
N LYS A 10 5.19 17.66 8.34
CA LYS A 10 4.44 18.25 7.22
C LYS A 10 3.22 17.38 6.95
N ALA A 11 2.04 17.99 6.94
CA ALA A 11 0.80 17.30 6.69
C ALA A 11 0.77 16.69 5.28
N ILE A 12 -0.02 15.63 5.10
CA ILE A 12 -0.38 15.15 3.76
C ILE A 12 -1.17 16.24 3.02
N ASP A 13 -1.01 16.31 1.72
CA ASP A 13 -1.82 17.15 0.83
C ASP A 13 -3.02 16.33 0.35
N ALA A 14 -4.18 16.61 0.94
CA ALA A 14 -5.44 15.91 0.69
C ALA A 14 -6.09 16.24 -0.67
N THR A 15 -5.42 17.01 -1.53
CA THR A 15 -5.86 17.24 -2.92
C THR A 15 -5.18 16.31 -3.92
N LYS A 16 -4.21 15.50 -3.46
CA LYS A 16 -3.44 14.56 -4.28
C LYS A 16 -3.74 13.12 -3.89
N SER A 17 -3.45 12.19 -4.80
CA SER A 17 -3.53 10.76 -4.53
C SER A 17 -2.61 10.36 -3.37
N LEU A 18 -3.12 9.56 -2.44
CA LEU A 18 -2.37 9.05 -1.29
C LEU A 18 -1.44 7.90 -1.70
N VAL A 19 -1.95 6.98 -2.52
CA VAL A 19 -1.24 5.79 -3.00
C VAL A 19 -1.48 5.57 -4.48
N GLY A 20 -0.42 5.26 -5.22
CA GLY A 20 -0.49 4.77 -6.61
C GLY A 20 0.17 3.39 -6.71
N VAL A 21 -0.54 2.43 -7.28
CA VAL A 21 -0.10 1.06 -7.54
C VAL A 21 -0.02 0.93 -9.06
N VAL A 22 1.17 0.69 -9.60
CA VAL A 22 1.42 0.67 -11.04
C VAL A 22 2.04 -0.65 -11.45
N ASP A 23 1.34 -1.36 -12.34
CA ASP A 23 1.72 -2.63 -12.97
C ASP A 23 2.23 -3.69 -11.97
N ILE A 24 1.60 -3.75 -10.80
CA ILE A 24 2.05 -4.64 -9.73
C ILE A 24 1.74 -6.09 -10.08
N THR A 25 2.80 -6.87 -10.20
CA THR A 25 2.72 -8.33 -10.27
C THR A 25 3.44 -8.92 -9.07
N LYS A 26 2.82 -9.90 -8.41
CA LYS A 26 3.48 -10.72 -7.39
C LYS A 26 3.41 -12.18 -7.79
N LYS A 27 4.58 -12.76 -8.06
CA LYS A 27 4.75 -14.18 -8.33
C LYS A 27 5.42 -14.86 -7.14
N TYR A 28 4.85 -15.98 -6.74
CA TYR A 28 5.50 -17.02 -5.93
C TYR A 28 5.86 -18.18 -6.85
N LYS A 29 6.73 -19.10 -6.39
CA LYS A 29 7.31 -20.19 -7.21
C LYS A 29 6.36 -20.74 -8.29
N ASN A 30 5.18 -21.22 -7.90
CA ASN A 30 4.22 -21.86 -8.81
C ASN A 30 2.89 -21.09 -8.93
N LYS A 31 2.81 -19.83 -8.48
CA LYS A 31 1.54 -19.09 -8.43
C LYS A 31 1.73 -17.59 -8.63
N ILE A 32 0.90 -17.01 -9.50
CA ILE A 32 0.76 -15.55 -9.62
C ILE A 32 -0.33 -15.13 -8.63
N ALA A 33 0.06 -14.41 -7.57
CA ALA A 33 -0.87 -13.93 -6.55
C ALA A 33 -1.50 -12.59 -6.93
N LEU A 34 -0.76 -11.74 -7.65
CA LEU A 34 -1.25 -10.50 -8.25
C LEU A 34 -0.72 -10.43 -9.68
N ASN A 35 -1.56 -10.06 -10.64
CA ASN A 35 -1.19 -9.98 -12.04
C ASN A 35 -1.55 -8.60 -12.60
N ASN A 36 -0.53 -7.79 -12.89
CA ASN A 36 -0.67 -6.45 -13.49
C ASN A 36 -1.74 -5.55 -12.81
N VAL A 37 -1.68 -5.44 -11.48
CA VAL A 37 -2.64 -4.65 -10.70
C VAL A 37 -2.28 -3.17 -10.79
N ASN A 38 -3.27 -2.36 -11.19
CA ASN A 38 -3.21 -0.90 -11.23
C ASN A 38 -4.32 -0.32 -10.35
N LEU A 39 -3.98 0.59 -9.44
CA LEU A 39 -4.91 1.19 -8.48
C LEU A 39 -4.41 2.58 -8.04
N VAL A 40 -5.33 3.54 -7.90
CA VAL A 40 -5.07 4.82 -7.24
C VAL A 40 -6.00 4.94 -6.04
N ILE A 41 -5.46 5.38 -4.90
CA ILE A 41 -6.23 5.64 -3.68
C ILE A 41 -6.13 7.13 -3.39
N ASN A 42 -7.28 7.80 -3.37
CA ASN A 42 -7.41 9.21 -3.08
C ASN A 42 -7.93 9.46 -1.66
N PRO A 43 -7.77 10.69 -1.13
CA PRO A 43 -8.37 11.10 0.13
C PRO A 43 -9.89 10.92 0.11
N GLY A 44 -10.43 10.23 1.13
CA GLY A 44 -11.87 9.97 1.26
C GLY A 44 -12.36 8.68 0.61
N ASP A 45 -11.54 8.01 -0.21
CA ASP A 45 -11.93 6.75 -0.84
C ASP A 45 -12.22 5.64 0.17
N ARG A 46 -13.24 4.83 -0.13
CA ARG A 46 -13.56 3.58 0.59
C ARG A 46 -13.55 2.44 -0.42
N ILE A 47 -12.51 1.61 -0.36
CA ILE A 47 -12.25 0.58 -1.38
C ILE A 47 -12.47 -0.81 -0.77
N GLY A 48 -13.37 -1.58 -1.36
CA GLY A 48 -13.57 -2.99 -1.03
C GLY A 48 -12.73 -3.89 -1.94
N VAL A 49 -11.87 -4.74 -1.36
CA VAL A 49 -11.12 -5.77 -2.10
C VAL A 49 -11.69 -7.14 -1.74
N ILE A 50 -12.35 -7.79 -2.70
CA ILE A 50 -13.01 -9.09 -2.51
C ILE A 50 -12.38 -10.16 -3.40
N GLY A 51 -12.63 -11.43 -3.04
CA GLY A 51 -12.15 -12.59 -3.79
C GLY A 51 -11.92 -13.80 -2.90
N ALA A 52 -11.82 -14.98 -3.50
CA ALA A 52 -11.61 -16.25 -2.79
C ALA A 52 -10.33 -16.26 -1.95
N ASN A 53 -10.19 -17.24 -1.06
CA ASN A 53 -8.96 -17.42 -0.29
C ASN A 53 -7.76 -17.67 -1.23
N GLY A 54 -6.65 -17.00 -0.95
CA GLY A 54 -5.46 -17.07 -1.78
C GLY A 54 -5.53 -16.29 -3.12
N SER A 55 -6.53 -15.44 -3.32
CA SER A 55 -6.62 -14.52 -4.49
C SER A 55 -5.63 -13.35 -4.45
N GLY A 56 -4.87 -13.18 -3.35
CA GLY A 56 -3.85 -12.14 -3.23
C GLY A 56 -4.26 -10.90 -2.43
N LYS A 57 -5.44 -10.87 -1.80
CA LYS A 57 -5.94 -9.72 -1.01
C LYS A 57 -4.93 -9.23 0.04
N SER A 58 -4.49 -10.10 0.95
CA SER A 58 -3.50 -9.74 1.97
C SER A 58 -2.13 -9.42 1.36
N THR A 59 -1.79 -10.06 0.23
CA THR A 59 -0.57 -9.72 -0.52
C THR A 59 -0.64 -8.30 -1.08
N LEU A 60 -1.80 -7.86 -1.59
CA LEU A 60 -2.00 -6.50 -2.09
C LEU A 60 -1.90 -5.47 -0.96
N SER A 61 -2.55 -5.71 0.19
CA SER A 61 -2.49 -4.79 1.33
C SER A 61 -1.06 -4.69 1.89
N GLU A 62 -0.34 -5.80 2.04
CA GLU A 62 1.07 -5.81 2.46
C GLU A 62 1.98 -5.06 1.48
N ILE A 63 1.75 -5.19 0.16
CA ILE A 63 2.51 -4.46 -0.87
C ILE A 63 2.20 -2.95 -0.80
N ILE A 64 0.93 -2.56 -0.65
CA ILE A 64 0.54 -1.17 -0.46
C ILE A 64 1.19 -0.59 0.80
N CYS A 65 1.34 -1.36 1.87
CA CYS A 65 2.00 -0.91 3.10
C CYS A 65 3.54 -0.95 3.04
N GLY A 66 4.12 -1.55 2.01
CA GLY A 66 5.57 -1.67 1.85
C GLY A 66 6.20 -2.80 2.67
N ILE A 67 5.37 -3.65 3.29
CA ILE A 67 5.80 -4.81 4.08
C ILE A 67 6.28 -5.93 3.16
N ARG A 68 5.63 -6.08 2.00
CA ARG A 68 6.00 -7.05 0.98
C ARG A 68 6.43 -6.32 -0.29
N GLN A 69 7.51 -6.77 -0.91
CA GLN A 69 7.92 -6.26 -2.21
C GLN A 69 7.15 -6.97 -3.34
N PRO A 70 6.69 -6.25 -4.38
CA PRO A 70 6.18 -6.86 -5.59
C PRO A 70 7.31 -7.57 -6.36
N THR A 71 6.95 -8.42 -7.31
CA THR A 71 7.93 -9.00 -8.25
C THR A 71 8.28 -8.00 -9.36
N THR A 72 7.28 -7.28 -9.86
CA THR A 72 7.44 -6.18 -10.83
C THR A 72 6.46 -5.05 -10.51
N GLY A 73 6.69 -3.87 -11.08
CA GLY A 73 5.86 -2.69 -10.85
C GLY A 73 6.31 -1.87 -9.63
N LYS A 74 5.57 -0.81 -9.32
CA LYS A 74 5.93 0.14 -8.25
C LYS A 74 4.70 0.60 -7.46
N VAL A 75 4.94 0.91 -6.18
CA VAL A 75 3.96 1.58 -5.32
C VAL A 75 4.50 2.96 -4.94
N TYR A 76 3.76 4.00 -5.31
CA TYR A 76 3.98 5.38 -4.91
C TYR A 76 3.12 5.68 -3.68
N ARG A 77 3.69 6.38 -2.72
CA ARG A 77 3.00 6.87 -1.53
C ARG A 77 3.34 8.34 -1.36
N GLN A 78 2.36 9.13 -0.98
CA GLN A 78 2.61 10.52 -0.65
C GLN A 78 3.58 10.63 0.53
N GLU A 79 4.46 11.61 0.50
CA GLU A 79 5.35 11.90 1.64
C GLU A 79 4.55 12.17 2.91
N ASN A 80 5.08 11.74 4.06
CA ASN A 80 4.46 11.86 5.39
C ASN A 80 3.16 11.07 5.59
N LEU A 81 2.72 10.27 4.60
CA LEU A 81 1.59 9.36 4.76
C LEU A 81 1.93 8.29 5.81
N THR A 82 1.04 8.14 6.79
CA THR A 82 1.08 7.04 7.77
C THR A 82 0.02 6.03 7.38
N ILE A 83 0.40 4.76 7.25
CA ILE A 83 -0.50 3.67 6.88
C ILE A 83 -0.59 2.70 8.05
N GLY A 84 -1.79 2.48 8.55
CA GLY A 84 -2.09 1.39 9.49
C GLY A 84 -2.51 0.15 8.71
N LEU A 85 -1.92 -1.00 9.05
CA LEU A 85 -2.34 -2.30 8.54
C LEU A 85 -2.75 -3.20 9.70
N GLN A 86 -3.92 -3.80 9.59
CA GLN A 86 -4.34 -4.87 10.47
C GLN A 86 -4.20 -6.19 9.71
N PHE A 87 -3.44 -7.12 10.27
CA PHE A 87 -3.31 -8.46 9.72
C PHE A 87 -4.58 -9.26 10.02
N GLN A 88 -4.90 -10.16 9.09
CA GLN A 88 -5.94 -11.15 9.32
C GLN A 88 -5.35 -12.27 10.18
N GLU A 89 -5.97 -12.55 11.32
CA GLU A 89 -5.71 -13.76 12.13
C GLU A 89 -6.38 -14.99 11.51
#